data_AF-A0A0C5E7B4-F1
#
_entry.id   AF-A0A0C5E7B4-F1
#
_cell.length_a   1.000
_cell.length_b   1.000
_cell.length_c   1.000
_cell.angle_alpha   90.00
_cell.angle_beta   90.00
_cell.angle_gamma   90.00
#
_symmetry.space_group_name_H-M   'P 1'
#
loop_
_entity.id
_entity.type
_entity.pdbx_description
1 polymer ?
#
loop_
_entity_poly.entity_id
_entity_poly.type
_entity_poly.pdbx_seq_one_letter_code
_entity_poly.pdbx_strand_id
1 'polypeptide(L)'
;MPPPEATQRITLDYLQDTLFGVNALSAECTVRQSCLPLHADTALLCLQVLPPWPATLQQAHAVAFDWRGRSHRGRVQRTRRLACGELQLEIAPEPPHPAS
;
A
#
# COMPACT_ATOMS: atom_id res chain seq x y z
N MET A 1 -23.91 10.15 7.95
CA MET A 1 -22.99 10.21 6.80
C MET A 1 -21.61 9.86 7.34
N PRO A 2 -20.98 8.75 6.93
CA PRO A 2 -19.58 8.51 7.27
C PRO A 2 -18.76 9.69 6.73
N PRO A 3 -17.71 10.14 7.44
CA PRO A 3 -16.84 11.19 6.92
C PRO A 3 -16.30 10.77 5.55
N PRO A 4 -16.14 11.70 4.59
CA PRO A 4 -15.46 11.36 3.35
C PRO A 4 -14.09 10.80 3.71
N GLU A 5 -13.84 9.55 3.34
CA GLU A 5 -12.53 8.92 3.51
C GLU A 5 -11.51 9.82 2.79
N ALA A 6 -10.75 10.58 3.58
CA ALA A 6 -9.90 11.62 3.03
C ALA A 6 -8.89 10.98 2.08
N THR A 7 -8.91 11.37 0.82
CA THR A 7 -7.92 10.99 -0.18
C THR A 7 -6.68 11.87 -0.03
N GLN A 8 -5.50 11.32 -0.25
CA GLN A 8 -4.25 12.08 -0.34
C GLN A 8 -3.49 11.67 -1.61
N ARG A 9 -2.87 12.65 -2.29
CA ARG A 9 -1.87 12.36 -3.31
C ARG A 9 -0.54 12.06 -2.62
N ILE A 10 0.05 10.92 -2.94
CA ILE A 10 1.30 10.44 -2.36
C ILE A 10 2.22 9.94 -3.47
N THR A 11 3.52 9.91 -3.18
CA THR A 11 4.46 9.06 -3.90
C THR A 11 4.42 7.68 -3.26
N LEU A 12 4.14 6.67 -4.07
CA LEU A 12 4.14 5.27 -3.65
C LEU A 12 5.36 4.59 -4.27
N ASP A 13 6.34 4.27 -3.43
CA ASP A 13 7.49 3.46 -3.81
C ASP A 13 7.14 1.99 -3.61
N TYR A 14 7.49 1.14 -4.57
CA TYR A 14 7.15 -0.28 -4.51
C TYR A 14 8.18 -1.15 -5.19
N LEU A 15 8.30 -2.37 -4.67
CA LEU A 15 9.20 -3.38 -5.18
C LEU A 15 8.39 -4.48 -5.86
N GLN A 16 8.88 -4.90 -7.02
CA GLN A 16 8.31 -5.96 -7.83
C GLN A 16 9.38 -7.03 -8.05
N ASP A 17 9.04 -8.30 -7.83
CA ASP A 17 9.92 -9.40 -8.23
C ASP A 17 9.86 -9.56 -9.74
N THR A 18 11.04 -9.66 -10.35
CA THR A 18 11.20 -9.96 -11.76
C THR A 18 12.13 -11.15 -11.92
N LEU A 19 12.16 -11.73 -13.12
CA LEU A 19 13.10 -12.82 -13.45
C LEU A 19 14.58 -12.40 -13.31
N PHE A 20 14.87 -11.10 -13.29
CA PHE A 20 16.22 -10.55 -13.20
C PHE A 20 16.53 -9.95 -11.82
N GLY A 21 15.70 -10.22 -10.81
CA GLY A 21 15.82 -9.68 -9.46
C GLY A 21 14.71 -8.69 -9.13
N VAL A 22 14.94 -7.85 -8.12
CA VAL A 22 13.94 -6.90 -7.62
C VAL A 22 13.98 -5.62 -8.45
N ASN A 23 12.84 -5.24 -9.00
CA ASN A 23 12.65 -3.96 -9.68
C ASN A 23 12.05 -2.95 -8.70
N ALA A 24 12.76 -1.85 -8.47
CA ALA A 24 12.30 -0.74 -7.64
C ALA A 24 11.62 0.30 -8.53
N LEU A 25 10.36 0.62 -8.21
CA LEU A 25 9.51 1.52 -8.96
C LEU A 25 8.89 2.57 -8.04
N SER A 26 8.52 3.70 -8.62
CA SER A 26 7.84 4.78 -7.90
C SER A 26 6.74 5.37 -8.78
N ALA A 27 5.61 5.73 -8.18
CA ALA A 27 4.51 6.36 -8.88
C ALA A 27 3.73 7.32 -7.98
N GLU A 28 3.34 8.46 -8.55
CA GLU A 28 2.36 9.33 -7.90
C GLU A 28 0.97 8.71 -7.98
N CYS A 29 0.33 8.55 -6.82
CA CYS A 29 -0.98 7.93 -6.70
C CYS A 29 -1.89 8.77 -5.81
N THR A 30 -3.19 8.75 -6.09
CA THR A 30 -4.18 9.23 -5.13
C THR A 30 -4.69 8.03 -4.34
N VAL A 31 -4.59 8.08 -3.02
CA VAL A 31 -4.91 6.94 -2.16
C VAL A 31 -5.87 7.31 -1.04
N ARG A 32 -6.59 6.31 -0.53
CA ARG A 32 -7.31 6.33 0.74
C ARG A 32 -6.74 5.24 1.63
N GLN A 33 -6.49 5.59 2.89
CA GLN A 33 -6.04 4.62 3.88
C GLN A 33 -7.18 4.25 4.80
N SER A 34 -7.41 2.94 4.97
CA SER A 34 -8.23 2.38 6.03
C SER A 34 -7.41 1.37 6.84
N CYS A 35 -7.69 1.27 8.15
CA CYS A 35 -7.12 0.21 8.98
C CYS A 35 -8.17 -0.89 9.08
N LEU A 36 -7.85 -2.11 8.63
CA LEU A 36 -8.69 -3.27 8.89
C LEU A 36 -8.12 -4.00 10.11
N PRO A 37 -8.91 -4.18 11.19
CA PRO A 37 -8.49 -5.05 12.27
C PRO A 37 -8.42 -6.49 11.73
N LEU A 38 -7.21 -7.05 11.64
CA LEU A 38 -7.02 -8.48 11.43
C LEU A 38 -6.74 -9.09 12.81
N HIS A 39 -7.67 -9.93 13.26
CA HIS A 39 -7.62 -10.78 14.46
C HIS A 39 -6.59 -10.43 15.55
N ALA A 40 -7.10 -10.00 16.71
CA ALA A 40 -6.51 -9.94 18.06
C ALA A 40 -5.11 -9.32 18.30
N ASP A 41 -4.16 -9.33 17.36
CA ASP A 41 -2.78 -8.88 17.62
C ASP A 41 -2.02 -8.33 16.39
N THR A 42 -2.62 -8.23 15.20
CA THR A 42 -1.90 -7.67 14.02
C THR A 42 -2.81 -6.85 13.11
N ALA A 43 -2.72 -5.52 13.18
CA ALA A 43 -3.44 -4.66 12.25
C ALA A 43 -2.80 -4.71 10.85
N LEU A 44 -3.58 -5.09 9.83
CA LEU A 44 -3.20 -4.88 8.44
C LEU A 44 -3.55 -3.45 8.03
N LEU A 45 -2.61 -2.82 7.34
CA LEU A 45 -2.82 -1.53 6.71
C LEU A 45 -3.49 -1.76 5.36
N CYS A 46 -4.67 -1.18 5.14
CA CYS A 46 -5.35 -1.25 3.85
C CYS A 46 -5.20 0.08 3.11
N LEU A 47 -4.57 0.01 1.95
CA LEU A 47 -4.39 1.15 1.06
C LEU A 47 -5.25 0.94 -0.18
N GLN A 48 -6.24 1.80 -0.39
CA GLN A 48 -6.99 1.88 -1.64
C GLN A 48 -6.34 2.91 -2.55
N VAL A 49 -5.92 2.49 -3.73
CA VAL A 49 -5.32 3.34 -4.76
C VAL A 49 -6.37 3.64 -5.81
N LEU A 50 -6.68 4.93 -5.97
CA LEU A 50 -7.65 5.42 -6.92
C LEU A 50 -7.06 5.44 -8.33
N PRO A 51 -7.85 5.18 -9.38
CA PRO A 51 -7.39 5.32 -10.74
C PRO A 51 -7.06 6.78 -11.08
N PRO A 52 -6.08 7.03 -11.97
CA PRO A 52 -5.22 6.03 -12.61
C PRO A 52 -4.09 5.55 -11.68
N TRP A 53 -3.77 4.27 -11.75
CA TRP A 53 -2.61 3.65 -11.08
C TRP A 53 -1.85 2.76 -12.07
N PRO A 54 -0.52 2.59 -11.90
CA PRO A 54 0.29 1.84 -12.86
C PRO A 54 0.02 0.34 -12.75
N ALA A 55 -0.11 -0.35 -13.88
CA ALA A 55 -0.40 -1.79 -13.92
C ALA A 55 0.64 -2.64 -13.16
N THR A 56 1.89 -2.19 -13.11
CA THR A 56 3.00 -2.79 -12.36
C THR A 56 2.75 -2.87 -10.86
N LEU A 57 1.95 -1.95 -10.30
CA LEU A 57 1.62 -1.94 -8.87
C LEU A 57 0.83 -3.18 -8.44
N GLN A 58 0.10 -3.83 -9.36
CA GLN A 58 -0.61 -5.06 -9.04
C GLN A 58 0.31 -6.21 -8.62
N GLN A 59 1.57 -6.15 -9.05
CA GLN A 59 2.57 -7.17 -8.83
C GLN A 59 3.57 -6.76 -7.73
N ALA A 60 3.31 -5.66 -7.01
CA ALA A 60 4.14 -5.22 -5.92
C ALA A 60 4.13 -6.23 -4.76
N HIS A 61 5.30 -6.58 -4.23
CA HIS A 61 5.45 -7.41 -3.03
C HIS A 61 5.76 -6.59 -1.77
N ALA A 62 6.25 -5.36 -1.93
CA ALA A 62 6.52 -4.42 -0.84
C ALA A 62 6.24 -2.99 -1.28
N VAL A 63 5.84 -2.16 -0.33
CA VAL A 63 5.52 -0.74 -0.55
C VAL A 63 6.07 0.14 0.56
N ALA A 64 6.40 1.38 0.20
CA ALA A 64 6.71 2.46 1.12
C ALA A 64 6.05 3.76 0.64
N PHE A 65 5.52 4.54 1.57
CA PHE A 65 4.86 5.82 1.29
C PHE A 65 4.70 6.68 2.53
N ASP A 66 4.54 7.99 2.34
CA ASP A 66 4.17 8.90 3.40
C ASP A 66 2.67 9.21 3.39
N TRP A 67 2.00 8.99 4.51
CA TRP A 67 0.59 9.33 4.69
C TRP A 67 0.42 10.21 5.92
N ARG A 68 -0.19 11.39 5.75
CA ARG A 68 -0.42 12.37 6.82
C ARG A 68 0.82 12.64 7.69
N GLY A 69 1.99 12.76 7.04
CA GLY A 69 3.26 13.04 7.71
C GLY A 69 3.87 11.86 8.47
N ARG A 70 3.37 10.63 8.27
CA ARG A 70 3.97 9.40 8.78
C ARG A 70 4.43 8.52 7.63
N SER A 71 5.66 8.05 7.70
CA SER A 71 6.20 7.06 6.78
C SER A 71 5.64 5.68 7.12
N HIS A 72 5.08 5.02 6.12
CA HIS A 72 4.56 3.67 6.17
C HIS A 72 5.41 2.79 5.26
N ARG A 73 5.77 1.60 5.75
CA ARG A 73 6.46 0.58 4.97
C ARG A 73 5.95 -0.79 5.37
N GLY A 74 5.79 -1.67 4.38
CA GLY A 74 5.36 -3.03 4.66
C GLY A 74 5.33 -3.93 3.43
N ARG A 75 5.06 -5.20 3.70
CA ARG A 75 4.92 -6.24 2.67
C ARG A 75 3.46 -6.32 2.22
N VAL A 76 3.27 -6.36 0.91
CA VAL A 76 1.95 -6.57 0.32
C VAL A 76 1.57 -8.05 0.50
N GLN A 77 0.56 -8.30 1.31
CA GLN A 77 0.02 -9.64 1.56
C GLN A 77 -0.99 -10.03 0.49
N ARG A 78 -1.80 -9.06 0.05
CA ARG A 78 -2.81 -9.27 -0.98
C ARG A 78 -3.03 -8.00 -1.77
N THR A 79 -3.20 -8.18 -3.07
CA THR A 79 -3.58 -7.13 -4.02
C THR A 79 -4.91 -7.51 -4.66
N ARG A 80 -5.87 -6.59 -4.68
CA ARG A 80 -7.19 -6.83 -5.28
C ARG A 80 -7.64 -5.62 -6.10
N ARG A 81 -7.95 -5.85 -7.37
CA ARG A 81 -8.67 -4.87 -8.18
C ARG A 81 -10.15 -4.90 -7.80
N LEU A 82 -10.70 -3.76 -7.41
CA LEU A 82 -12.10 -3.61 -7.06
C LEU A 82 -12.94 -3.35 -8.31
N ALA A 83 -14.25 -3.64 -8.23
CA ALA A 83 -15.18 -3.41 -9.34
C ALA A 83 -15.29 -1.93 -9.74
N CYS A 84 -15.03 -1.01 -8.79
CA CYS A 84 -14.95 0.43 -9.05
C CYS A 84 -13.66 0.88 -9.77
N GLY A 85 -12.74 -0.03 -10.08
CA GLY A 85 -11.48 0.27 -10.78
C GLY A 85 -10.32 0.65 -9.86
N GLU A 86 -10.55 0.75 -8.55
CA GLU A 86 -9.53 0.97 -7.54
C GLU A 86 -8.69 -0.29 -7.29
N LEU A 87 -7.49 -0.10 -6.76
CA LEU A 87 -6.61 -1.18 -6.32
C LEU A 87 -6.55 -1.18 -4.80
N GLN A 88 -6.95 -2.27 -4.16
CA GLN A 88 -6.77 -2.48 -2.73
C GLN A 88 -5.47 -3.25 -2.48
N LEU A 89 -4.62 -2.71 -1.61
CA LEU A 89 -3.42 -3.35 -1.09
C LEU A 89 -3.62 -3.63 0.41
N GLU A 90 -3.52 -4.90 0.80
CA GLU A 90 -3.43 -5.32 2.19
C GLU A 90 -1.96 -5.44 2.55
N ILE A 91 -1.49 -4.59 3.46
CA ILE A 91 -0.08 -4.41 3.77
C ILE A 91 0.15 -4.85 5.22
N ALA A 92 1.03 -5.83 5.40
CA ALA A 92 1.56 -6.16 6.71
C ALA A 92 2.68 -5.16 7.04
N PRO A 93 2.54 -4.33 8.09
CA PRO A 93 3.60 -3.40 8.48
C PRO A 93 4.87 -4.18 8.81
N GLU A 94 6.01 -3.68 8.32
CA GLU A 94 7.31 -4.24 8.67
C GLU A 94 7.57 -3.92 10.16
N PRO A 95 7.90 -4.91 11.01
CA PRO A 95 8.25 -4.62 12.38
C PRO A 95 9.47 -3.69 12.40
N PRO A 96 9.53 -2.70 13.31
CA PRO A 96 10.75 -1.92 13.46
C PRO A 96 11.89 -2.89 13.75
N HIS A 97 12.93 -2.90 12.89
CA HIS A 97 14.11 -3.69 13.16
C HIS A 97 14.62 -3.32 14.56
N PRO A 98 14.82 -4.29 15.47
CA PRO A 98 15.49 -4.01 16.72
C PRO A 98 16.89 -3.49 16.38
N ALA A 99 17.23 -2.31 16.88
CA ALA A 99 18.60 -1.82 16.83
C ALA A 99 19.50 -2.89 17.46
N SER A 100 20.48 -3.38 16.69
CA SER A 100 21.52 -4.29 17.21
C SER A 100 22.42 -3.57 18.19
#